data_AF-A0A949MBL7-F1
#
_entry.id   AF-A0A949MBL7-F1
#
_cell.length_a   1.000
_cell.length_b   1.000
_cell.length_c   1.000
_cell.angle_alpha   90.00
_cell.angle_beta   90.00
_cell.angle_gamma   90.00
#
_symmetry.space_group_name_H-M   'P 1'
#
loop_
_entity.id
_entity.type
_entity.pdbx_description
1 polymer ?
#
loop_
_entity_poly.entity_id
_entity_poly.type
_entity_poly.pdbx_seq_one_letter_code
_entity_poly.pdbx_strand_id
1 'polypeptide(L)'
;MSETPTACCGTRRARIGKVARAPYAVRTRVNEMLRDGAAARQVIEYLEAQGIKDVSDCNISVWRHGGYQDWLAEQQPPAEQERLAMMARRRDLALEIVKQCQGSRISEAAFHIAASQVYEVLGHFNPARLKALLAAAFFRRPAHTRVTARPPLDIQTVEQSATTAEVKADLDAVRQKIEDLRFDQSRNSGKLHRKINGISRNLYLIAGRLGVKTIPTSDEADD
;
A
#
# COMPACT_ATOMS: atom_id res chain seq x y z
N MET A 1 27.26 46.30 23.40
CA MET A 1 27.69 44.89 23.55
C MET A 1 26.45 44.04 23.36
N SER A 2 26.18 43.66 22.11
CA SER A 2 24.95 43.00 21.69
C SER A 2 25.30 41.56 21.33
N GLU A 3 24.99 40.63 22.24
CA GLU A 3 25.10 39.20 21.99
C GLU A 3 23.83 38.73 21.26
N THR A 4 23.99 38.26 20.02
CA THR A 4 22.96 37.48 19.33
C THR A 4 23.06 36.03 19.77
N PRO A 5 21.96 35.37 20.19
CA PRO A 5 21.98 33.97 20.56
C PRO A 5 22.22 33.10 19.32
N THR A 6 23.38 32.44 19.29
CA THR A 6 23.76 31.41 18.33
C THR A 6 22.73 30.28 18.35
N ALA A 7 21.95 30.16 17.26
CA ALA A 7 21.07 29.03 17.04
C ALA A 7 21.90 27.74 16.94
N CYS A 8 21.73 26.85 17.92
CA CYS A 8 22.18 25.46 17.87
C CYS A 8 21.44 24.72 16.76
N CYS A 9 21.91 24.88 15.51
CA CYS A 9 21.50 24.04 14.40
C CYS A 9 22.01 22.62 14.69
N GLY A 10 21.08 21.73 15.06
CA GLY A 10 21.34 20.31 15.17
C GLY A 10 21.69 19.77 13.79
N THR A 11 22.98 19.67 13.50
CA THR A 11 23.46 19.03 12.27
C THR A 11 23.08 17.55 12.34
N ARG A 12 22.09 17.15 11.51
CA ARG A 12 21.87 15.73 11.21
C ARG A 12 23.22 15.16 10.81
N ARG A 13 23.77 14.22 11.61
CA ARG A 13 25.10 13.64 11.35
C ARG A 13 25.16 13.18 9.90
N ALA A 14 26.09 13.77 9.13
CA ALA A 14 26.29 13.40 7.74
C ALA A 14 26.58 11.90 7.66
N ARG A 15 25.90 11.20 6.74
CA ARG A 15 26.12 9.77 6.54
C ARG A 15 27.57 9.53 6.11
N ILE A 16 28.22 8.57 6.75
CA ILE A 16 29.68 8.35 6.62
C ILE A 16 30.01 7.28 5.57
N GLY A 17 29.02 6.55 5.05
CA GLY A 17 29.21 5.43 4.11
C GLY A 17 29.82 5.82 2.77
N LYS A 18 30.42 4.84 2.05
CA LYS A 18 31.11 5.06 0.77
C LYS A 18 30.20 5.71 -0.28
N VAL A 19 28.98 5.21 -0.43
CA VAL A 19 27.97 5.79 -1.33
C VAL A 19 27.55 7.19 -0.86
N ALA A 20 27.52 7.44 0.45
CA ALA A 20 27.19 8.75 1.00
C ALA A 20 28.24 9.81 0.70
N ARG A 21 29.52 9.43 0.63
CA ARG A 21 30.64 10.31 0.29
C ARG A 21 30.80 10.55 -1.21
N ALA A 22 30.07 9.82 -2.05
CA ALA A 22 30.09 10.02 -3.50
C ALA A 22 29.55 11.41 -3.88
N PRO A 23 29.98 11.98 -5.02
CA PRO A 23 29.42 13.22 -5.56
C PRO A 23 27.90 13.11 -5.75
N TYR A 24 27.20 14.25 -5.64
CA TYR A 24 25.74 14.29 -5.74
C TYR A 24 25.22 13.62 -7.02
N ALA A 25 25.82 13.91 -8.17
CA ALA A 25 25.43 13.32 -9.46
C ALA A 25 25.51 11.78 -9.45
N VAL A 26 26.55 11.22 -8.85
CA VAL A 26 26.74 9.77 -8.71
C VAL A 26 25.68 9.18 -7.78
N ARG A 27 25.39 9.83 -6.64
CA ARG A 27 24.34 9.38 -5.71
C ARG A 27 22.96 9.40 -6.35
N THR A 28 22.63 10.45 -7.11
CA THR A 28 21.37 10.56 -7.84
C THR A 28 21.24 9.41 -8.83
N ARG A 29 22.27 9.14 -9.63
CA ARG A 29 22.24 8.02 -10.58
C ARG A 29 22.10 6.66 -9.90
N VAL A 30 22.78 6.44 -8.78
CA VAL A 30 22.61 5.23 -7.96
C VAL A 30 21.18 5.11 -7.44
N ASN A 31 20.58 6.21 -6.97
CA ASN A 31 19.20 6.20 -6.48
C ASN A 31 18.20 5.89 -7.61
N GLU A 32 18.43 6.40 -8.82
CA GLU A 32 17.64 6.02 -10.01
C GLU A 32 17.76 4.52 -10.31
N MET A 33 18.98 3.98 -10.34
CA MET A 33 19.20 2.54 -10.56
C MET A 33 18.51 1.69 -9.48
N LEU A 34 18.56 2.11 -8.22
CA LEU A 34 17.88 1.42 -7.12
C LEU A 34 16.34 1.49 -7.23
N ARG A 35 15.81 2.60 -7.74
CA ARG A 35 14.39 2.77 -8.04
C ARG A 35 13.94 1.89 -9.19
N ASP A 36 14.78 1.74 -10.21
CA ASP A 36 14.53 0.89 -11.39
C ASP A 36 14.72 -0.61 -11.07
N GLY A 37 15.11 -0.95 -9.83
CA GLY A 37 15.25 -2.33 -9.37
C GLY A 37 16.58 -2.99 -9.76
N ALA A 38 17.61 -2.22 -10.10
CA ALA A 38 18.92 -2.75 -10.45
C ALA A 38 19.49 -3.64 -9.33
N ALA A 39 20.17 -4.71 -9.73
CA ALA A 39 20.87 -5.59 -8.81
C ALA A 39 22.07 -4.86 -8.19
N ALA A 40 22.40 -5.18 -6.93
CA ALA A 40 23.49 -4.53 -6.22
C ALA A 40 24.84 -4.63 -6.96
N ARG A 41 25.08 -5.76 -7.67
CA ARG A 41 26.26 -5.93 -8.53
C ARG A 41 26.36 -4.86 -9.63
N GLN A 42 25.26 -4.53 -10.30
CA GLN A 42 25.25 -3.51 -11.35
C GLN A 42 25.53 -2.12 -10.78
N VAL A 43 25.05 -1.86 -9.56
CA VAL A 43 25.33 -0.62 -8.84
C VAL A 43 26.80 -0.54 -8.42
N ILE A 44 27.40 -1.65 -8.00
CA ILE A 44 28.84 -1.73 -7.67
C ILE A 44 29.69 -1.48 -8.91
N GLU A 45 29.39 -2.14 -10.03
CA GLU A 45 30.10 -1.95 -11.31
C GLU A 45 30.03 -0.47 -11.76
N TYR A 46 28.87 0.18 -11.63
CA TYR A 46 28.74 1.61 -11.88
C TYR A 46 29.60 2.46 -10.94
N LEU A 47 29.58 2.19 -9.64
CA LEU A 47 30.35 2.93 -8.64
C LEU A 47 31.86 2.78 -8.84
N GLU A 48 32.33 1.58 -9.20
CA GLU A 48 33.73 1.31 -9.53
C GLU A 48 34.16 2.06 -10.79
N ALA A 49 33.30 2.12 -11.81
CA ALA A 49 33.53 2.91 -13.02
C ALA A 49 33.62 4.43 -12.74
N GLN A 50 32.96 4.91 -11.68
CA GLN A 50 33.07 6.30 -11.21
C GLN A 50 34.28 6.52 -10.27
N GLY A 51 35.15 5.53 -10.10
CA GLY A 51 36.36 5.62 -9.29
C GLY A 51 36.17 5.34 -7.80
N ILE A 52 34.99 4.89 -7.38
CA ILE A 52 34.70 4.53 -5.99
C ILE A 52 35.00 3.04 -5.82
N LYS A 53 36.19 2.75 -5.29
CA LYS A 53 36.68 1.38 -5.11
C LYS A 53 36.23 0.75 -3.79
N ASP A 54 36.33 -0.58 -3.72
CA ASP A 54 36.06 -1.40 -2.55
C ASP A 54 34.60 -1.30 -2.05
N VAL A 55 33.65 -1.10 -2.95
CA VAL A 55 32.22 -1.07 -2.60
C VAL A 55 31.71 -2.49 -2.50
N SER A 56 31.25 -2.88 -1.31
CA SER A 56 30.63 -4.19 -1.08
C SER A 56 29.10 -4.11 -1.20
N ASP A 57 28.48 -5.27 -1.39
CA ASP A 57 27.01 -5.41 -1.36
C ASP A 57 26.40 -4.89 -0.04
N CYS A 58 27.11 -5.07 1.07
CA CYS A 58 26.73 -4.51 2.38
C CYS A 58 26.64 -2.97 2.33
N ASN A 59 27.55 -2.29 1.63
CA ASN A 59 27.48 -0.83 1.49
C ASN A 59 26.25 -0.38 0.70
N ILE A 60 25.85 -1.14 -0.33
CA ILE A 60 24.63 -0.87 -1.11
C ILE A 60 23.40 -1.11 -0.25
N SER A 61 23.35 -2.21 0.51
CA SER A 61 22.25 -2.51 1.42
C SER A 61 22.07 -1.43 2.50
N VAL A 62 23.16 -1.00 3.14
CA VAL A 62 23.12 0.11 4.11
C VAL A 62 22.64 1.41 3.45
N TRP A 63 23.08 1.70 2.23
CA TRP A 63 22.60 2.87 1.48
C TRP A 63 21.10 2.77 1.16
N ARG A 64 20.62 1.59 0.77
CA ARG A 64 19.21 1.32 0.44
C ARG A 64 18.27 1.55 1.62
N HIS A 65 18.70 1.20 2.82
CA HIS A 65 17.91 1.38 4.05
C HIS A 65 18.02 2.78 4.65
N GLY A 66 19.00 3.57 4.23
CA GLY A 66 19.24 4.91 4.77
C GLY A 66 19.19 6.01 3.70
N GLY A 67 20.27 6.13 2.93
CA GLY A 67 20.46 7.20 1.94
C GLY A 67 19.39 7.27 0.87
N TYR A 68 19.01 6.12 0.35
CA TYR A 68 17.98 5.99 -0.66
C TYR A 68 16.58 6.35 -0.12
N GLN A 69 16.28 5.99 1.14
CA GLN A 69 14.99 6.34 1.77
C GLN A 69 14.85 7.84 1.97
N ASP A 70 15.91 8.53 2.39
CA ASP A 70 15.90 9.99 2.52
C ASP A 70 15.67 10.65 1.16
N TRP A 71 16.35 10.17 0.12
CA TRP A 71 16.14 10.66 -1.25
C TRP A 71 14.71 10.42 -1.73
N LEU A 72 14.12 9.26 -1.44
CA LEU A 72 12.71 9.01 -1.75
C LEU A 72 11.77 9.97 -1.01
N ALA A 73 12.04 10.25 0.26
CA ALA A 73 11.24 11.18 1.06
C ALA A 73 11.34 12.63 0.53
N GLU A 74 12.51 13.03 0.03
CA GLU A 74 12.70 14.33 -0.65
C GLU A 74 11.96 14.42 -1.98
N GLN A 75 11.76 13.29 -2.67
CA GLN A 75 11.09 13.22 -3.97
C GLN A 75 9.56 13.09 -3.87
N GLN A 76 9.03 12.71 -2.71
CA GLN A 76 7.59 12.66 -2.49
C GLN A 76 7.04 14.08 -2.26
N PRO A 77 5.90 14.44 -2.88
CA PRO A 77 5.22 15.68 -2.56
C PRO A 77 4.93 15.73 -1.06
N PRO A 78 5.17 16.86 -0.35
CA PRO A 78 4.95 16.97 1.09
C PRO A 78 3.54 16.53 1.52
N ALA A 79 2.54 16.78 0.66
CA ALA A 79 1.16 16.38 0.88
C ALA A 79 0.94 14.87 0.89
N GLU A 80 1.69 14.11 0.07
CA GLU A 80 1.58 12.65 0.03
C GLU A 80 2.24 12.02 1.26
N GLN A 81 3.39 12.55 1.68
CA GLN A 81 4.09 12.13 2.89
C GLN A 81 3.24 12.38 4.14
N GLU A 82 2.60 13.55 4.24
CA GLU A 82 1.68 13.89 5.33
C GLU A 82 0.47 12.95 5.34
N ARG A 83 -0.10 12.66 4.16
CA ARG A 83 -1.21 11.70 4.04
C ARG A 83 -0.82 10.31 4.54
N LEU A 84 0.33 9.79 4.11
CA LEU A 84 0.82 8.48 4.54
C LEU A 84 1.12 8.43 6.05
N ALA A 85 1.73 9.50 6.60
CA ALA A 85 1.97 9.62 8.04
C ALA A 85 0.66 9.69 8.84
N MET A 86 -0.34 10.41 8.33
CA MET A 86 -1.67 10.49 8.93
C MET A 86 -2.37 9.13 8.91
N MET A 87 -2.29 8.38 7.81
CA MET A 87 -2.81 7.01 7.70
C MET A 87 -2.12 6.05 8.69
N ALA A 88 -0.81 6.14 8.83
CA ALA A 88 -0.05 5.31 9.79
C ALA A 88 -0.47 5.61 11.24
N ARG A 89 -0.52 6.89 11.63
CA ARG A 89 -0.97 7.30 12.97
C ARG A 89 -2.40 6.86 13.28
N ARG A 90 -3.30 6.92 12.29
CA ARG A 90 -4.68 6.44 12.43
C ARG A 90 -4.76 4.93 12.64
N ARG A 91 -3.94 4.17 11.91
CA ARG A 91 -3.85 2.71 12.09
C ARG A 91 -3.37 2.37 13.49
N ASP A 92 -2.35 3.06 13.98
CA ASP A 92 -1.79 2.81 15.30
C ASP A 92 -2.80 3.19 16.40
N LEU A 93 -3.54 4.29 16.23
CA LEU A 93 -4.65 4.67 17.11
C LEU A 93 -5.77 3.61 17.10
N ALA A 94 -6.17 3.13 15.92
CA ALA A 94 -7.19 2.09 15.80
C ALA A 94 -6.77 0.79 16.51
N LEU A 95 -5.50 0.39 16.36
CA LEU A 95 -4.94 -0.77 17.06
C LEU A 95 -4.92 -0.57 18.57
N GLU A 96 -4.60 0.63 19.05
CA GLU A 96 -4.59 0.96 20.47
C GLU A 96 -6.00 0.91 21.07
N ILE A 97 -7.00 1.46 20.38
CA ILE A 97 -8.40 1.40 20.82
C ILE A 97 -8.89 -0.05 20.89
N VAL A 98 -8.53 -0.88 19.89
CA VAL A 98 -8.88 -2.31 19.88
C VAL A 98 -8.23 -3.06 21.05
N LYS A 99 -6.97 -2.75 21.39
CA LYS A 99 -6.30 -3.34 22.55
C LYS A 99 -6.96 -2.96 23.88
N GLN A 100 -7.47 -1.74 23.98
CA GLN A 100 -8.11 -1.23 25.20
C GLN A 100 -9.54 -1.75 25.38
N CYS A 101 -10.20 -2.18 24.30
CA CYS A 101 -11.59 -2.65 24.32
C CYS A 101 -11.67 -4.19 24.40
N GLN A 102 -11.86 -4.74 25.61
CA GLN A 102 -12.18 -6.16 25.78
C GLN A 102 -13.66 -6.45 25.43
N GLY A 103 -13.89 -7.42 24.54
CA GLY A 103 -15.11 -8.22 24.40
C GLY A 103 -16.38 -7.53 23.85
N SER A 104 -16.85 -6.45 24.49
CA SER A 104 -18.13 -5.79 24.16
C SER A 104 -18.00 -4.39 23.55
N ARG A 105 -16.83 -3.72 23.69
CA ARG A 105 -16.57 -2.36 23.19
C ARG A 105 -15.95 -2.29 21.78
N ILE A 106 -15.77 -3.44 21.14
CA ILE A 106 -15.21 -3.54 19.78
C ILE A 106 -16.16 -2.88 18.75
N SER A 107 -17.47 -2.96 18.97
CA SER A 107 -18.49 -2.29 18.14
C SER A 107 -18.35 -0.76 18.20
N GLU A 108 -18.15 -0.20 19.39
CA GLU A 108 -17.96 1.24 19.61
C GLU A 108 -16.66 1.75 18.96
N ALA A 109 -15.57 1.02 19.12
CA ALA A 109 -14.32 1.28 18.42
C ALA A 109 -14.48 1.27 16.89
N ALA A 110 -15.24 0.31 16.36
CA ALA A 110 -15.54 0.23 14.93
C ALA A 110 -16.36 1.42 14.45
N PHE A 111 -17.33 1.91 15.25
CA PHE A 111 -18.08 3.13 14.93
C PHE A 111 -17.18 4.37 14.87
N HIS A 112 -16.25 4.53 15.82
CA HIS A 112 -15.31 5.66 15.78
C HIS A 112 -14.37 5.63 14.57
N ILE A 113 -13.92 4.43 14.17
CA ILE A 113 -13.10 4.24 12.97
C ILE A 113 -13.92 4.55 11.71
N ALA A 114 -15.15 4.02 11.62
CA ALA A 114 -16.04 4.27 10.48
C ALA A 114 -16.40 5.75 10.35
N ALA A 115 -16.74 6.42 11.46
CA ALA A 115 -17.03 7.84 11.48
C ALA A 115 -15.82 8.67 11.01
N SER A 116 -14.61 8.30 11.42
CA SER A 116 -13.37 8.97 10.99
C SER A 116 -13.11 8.80 9.49
N GLN A 117 -13.35 7.61 8.93
CA GLN A 117 -13.22 7.36 7.49
C GLN A 117 -14.26 8.13 6.68
N VAL A 118 -15.51 8.17 7.15
CA VAL A 118 -16.57 8.97 6.52
C VAL A 118 -16.22 10.45 6.52
N TYR A 119 -15.74 10.98 7.66
CA TYR A 119 -15.34 12.39 7.75
C TYR A 119 -14.19 12.75 6.82
N GLU A 120 -13.26 11.83 6.58
CA GLU A 120 -12.17 12.03 5.62
C GLU A 120 -12.65 12.07 4.17
N VAL A 121 -13.51 11.13 3.77
CA VAL A 121 -14.11 11.12 2.43
C VAL A 121 -14.89 12.41 2.19
N LEU A 122 -15.64 12.87 3.20
CA LEU A 122 -16.38 14.12 3.16
C LEU A 122 -15.47 15.35 3.22
N GLY A 123 -14.32 15.30 3.91
CA GLY A 123 -13.36 16.39 4.01
C GLY A 123 -12.61 16.67 2.70
N HIS A 124 -12.41 15.64 1.86
CA HIS A 124 -11.83 15.77 0.53
C HIS A 124 -12.88 15.96 -0.58
N PHE A 125 -14.16 15.91 -0.22
CA PHE A 125 -15.25 16.17 -1.14
C PHE A 125 -15.28 17.65 -1.50
N ASN A 126 -15.01 17.96 -2.77
CA ASN A 126 -15.09 19.33 -3.28
C ASN A 126 -16.46 19.56 -3.92
N PRO A 127 -17.41 20.23 -3.22
CA PRO A 127 -18.75 20.45 -3.73
C PRO A 127 -18.75 21.34 -4.98
N ALA A 128 -17.78 22.24 -5.13
CA ALA A 128 -17.66 23.08 -6.32
C ALA A 128 -17.26 22.26 -7.56
N ARG A 129 -16.38 21.28 -7.40
CA ARG A 129 -15.99 20.34 -8.47
C ARG A 129 -17.16 19.43 -8.85
N LEU A 130 -17.92 18.92 -7.88
CA LEU A 130 -19.13 18.16 -8.18
C LEU A 130 -20.17 19.02 -8.90
N LYS A 131 -20.41 20.25 -8.43
CA LYS A 131 -21.33 21.19 -9.07
C LYS A 131 -20.91 21.50 -10.51
N ALA A 132 -19.61 21.65 -10.77
CA ALA A 132 -19.08 21.85 -12.11
C ALA A 132 -19.28 20.62 -13.01
N LEU A 133 -19.05 19.41 -12.49
CA LEU A 133 -19.29 18.16 -13.23
C LEU A 133 -20.78 17.93 -13.52
N LEU A 134 -21.66 18.23 -12.56
CA LEU A 134 -23.10 18.16 -12.76
C LEU A 134 -23.59 19.23 -13.76
N ALA A 135 -23.10 20.47 -13.66
CA ALA A 135 -23.40 21.50 -14.64
C ALA A 135 -22.93 21.08 -16.04
N ALA A 136 -21.71 20.55 -16.18
CA ALA A 136 -21.21 20.06 -17.45
C ALA A 136 -22.04 18.90 -18.02
N ALA A 137 -22.57 18.01 -17.17
CA ALA A 137 -23.42 16.89 -17.58
C ALA A 137 -24.84 17.35 -18.01
N PHE A 138 -25.44 18.30 -17.29
CA PHE A 138 -26.80 18.78 -17.58
C PHE A 138 -26.86 19.79 -18.74
N PHE A 139 -25.78 20.54 -18.99
CA PHE A 139 -25.72 21.51 -20.11
C PHE A 139 -25.23 20.90 -21.43
N ARG A 140 -24.82 19.63 -21.46
CA ARG A 140 -24.50 18.89 -22.70
C ARG A 140 -25.76 18.29 -23.34
N ARG A 141 -26.81 19.10 -23.52
CA ARG A 141 -27.98 18.71 -24.32
C ARG A 141 -27.69 19.10 -25.78
N PRO A 142 -27.54 18.15 -26.74
CA PRO A 142 -27.26 18.52 -28.12
C PRO A 142 -28.46 19.29 -28.70
N ALA A 143 -28.18 20.47 -29.22
CA ALA A 143 -29.12 21.31 -29.94
C ALA A 143 -29.37 20.71 -31.33
N HIS A 144 -30.30 19.75 -31.45
CA HIS A 144 -31.19 19.53 -32.60
C HIS A 144 -31.95 18.19 -32.46
N THR A 145 -33.21 18.25 -32.06
CA THR A 145 -34.27 17.54 -32.80
C THR A 145 -35.56 18.29 -32.56
N ARG A 146 -36.13 18.72 -33.69
CA ARG A 146 -37.40 19.41 -33.85
C ARG A 146 -38.50 18.70 -33.05
N VAL A 147 -39.28 19.48 -32.33
CA VAL A 147 -40.52 19.04 -31.68
C VAL A 147 -41.47 18.54 -32.77
N THR A 148 -41.72 17.24 -32.78
CA THR A 148 -43.02 16.69 -33.20
C THR A 148 -43.59 15.97 -31.99
N ALA A 149 -44.81 16.34 -31.63
CA ALA A 149 -45.52 15.91 -30.42
C ALA A 149 -45.28 14.43 -30.10
N ARG A 150 -44.57 14.19 -29.00
CA ARG A 150 -44.38 12.86 -28.41
C ARG A 150 -45.48 12.68 -27.36
N PRO A 151 -46.25 11.57 -27.38
CA PRO A 151 -47.25 11.30 -26.34
C PRO A 151 -46.59 11.25 -24.96
N PRO A 152 -47.33 11.50 -23.87
CA PRO A 152 -46.75 11.57 -22.53
C PRO A 152 -46.16 10.22 -22.15
N LEU A 153 -44.83 10.12 -22.22
CA LEU A 153 -44.11 8.97 -21.71
C LEU A 153 -43.81 9.22 -20.24
N ASP A 154 -44.30 8.29 -19.43
CA ASP A 154 -44.10 8.23 -17.99
C ASP A 154 -42.60 8.23 -17.65
N ILE A 155 -42.16 9.31 -17.02
CA ILE A 155 -40.75 9.66 -16.81
C ILE A 155 -40.07 8.67 -15.84
N GLN A 156 -40.84 7.93 -15.04
CA GLN A 156 -40.30 7.04 -14.03
C GLN A 156 -39.66 5.75 -14.58
N THR A 157 -40.04 5.31 -15.79
CA THR A 157 -39.64 3.98 -16.28
C THR A 157 -38.31 3.98 -17.07
N VAL A 158 -37.89 5.12 -17.64
CA VAL A 158 -36.71 5.19 -18.53
C VAL A 158 -35.40 5.48 -17.77
N GLU A 159 -35.43 6.21 -16.66
CA GLU A 159 -34.22 6.48 -15.85
C GLU A 159 -33.74 5.26 -15.06
N GLN A 160 -34.65 4.35 -14.72
CA GLN A 160 -34.32 3.14 -13.95
C GLN A 160 -33.67 2.04 -14.80
N SER A 161 -33.96 1.96 -16.11
CA SER A 161 -33.51 0.82 -16.95
C SER A 161 -32.08 0.95 -17.49
N ALA A 162 -31.56 2.16 -17.67
CA ALA A 162 -30.18 2.36 -18.15
C ALA A 162 -29.14 2.28 -17.03
N THR A 163 -29.50 2.79 -15.84
CA THR A 163 -28.61 2.78 -14.66
C THR A 163 -28.49 1.40 -14.01
N THR A 164 -29.54 0.55 -14.06
CA THR A 164 -29.46 -0.81 -13.52
C THR A 164 -28.61 -1.76 -14.36
N ALA A 165 -28.55 -1.59 -15.68
CA ALA A 165 -27.81 -2.53 -16.55
C ALA A 165 -26.29 -2.39 -16.42
N GLU A 166 -25.80 -1.15 -16.40
CA GLU A 166 -24.36 -0.86 -16.25
C GLU A 166 -23.87 -1.17 -14.83
N VAL A 167 -24.63 -0.77 -13.81
CA VAL A 167 -24.31 -1.09 -12.41
C VAL A 167 -24.33 -2.60 -12.15
N LYS A 168 -25.23 -3.35 -12.80
CA LYS A 168 -25.27 -4.82 -12.69
C LYS A 168 -24.07 -5.49 -13.33
N ALA A 169 -23.61 -5.01 -14.50
CA ALA A 169 -22.41 -5.53 -15.15
C ALA A 169 -21.15 -5.30 -14.29
N ASP A 170 -21.02 -4.11 -13.70
CA ASP A 170 -19.92 -3.80 -12.77
C ASP A 170 -19.99 -4.65 -11.48
N LEU A 171 -21.19 -4.88 -10.96
CA LEU A 171 -21.41 -5.74 -9.79
C LEU A 171 -21.03 -7.21 -10.06
N ASP A 172 -21.39 -7.73 -11.24
CA ASP A 172 -21.05 -9.08 -11.65
C ASP A 172 -19.53 -9.24 -11.88
N ALA A 173 -18.86 -8.21 -12.41
CA ALA A 173 -17.40 -8.20 -12.55
C ALA A 173 -16.68 -8.20 -11.18
N VAL A 174 -17.17 -7.43 -10.22
CA VAL A 174 -16.64 -7.42 -8.84
C VAL A 174 -16.87 -8.79 -8.17
N ARG A 175 -18.05 -9.39 -8.37
CA ARG A 175 -18.38 -10.71 -7.82
C ARG A 175 -17.45 -11.80 -8.38
N GLN A 176 -17.20 -11.78 -9.68
CA GLN A 176 -16.27 -12.73 -10.32
C GLN A 176 -14.85 -12.58 -9.75
N LYS A 177 -14.39 -11.33 -9.56
CA LYS A 177 -13.06 -11.06 -8.99
C LYS A 177 -12.92 -11.53 -7.54
N ILE A 178 -14.00 -11.48 -6.75
CA ILE A 178 -14.03 -12.02 -5.38
C ILE A 178 -13.92 -13.55 -5.41
N GLU A 179 -14.63 -14.23 -6.30
CA GLU A 179 -14.54 -15.68 -6.45
C GLU A 179 -13.15 -16.13 -6.92
N ASP A 180 -12.56 -15.42 -7.88
CA ASP A 180 -11.19 -15.69 -8.34
C ASP A 180 -10.17 -15.53 -7.20
N LEU A 181 -10.30 -14.47 -6.38
CA LEU A 181 -9.45 -14.24 -5.20
C LEU A 181 -9.64 -15.31 -4.11
N ARG A 182 -10.89 -15.78 -3.89
CA ARG A 182 -11.18 -16.89 -2.96
C ARG A 182 -10.57 -18.20 -3.46
N PHE A 183 -10.66 -18.46 -4.75
CA PHE A 183 -10.07 -19.64 -5.39
C PHE A 183 -8.54 -19.61 -5.32
N ASP A 184 -7.91 -18.46 -5.54
CA ASP A 184 -6.47 -18.29 -5.40
C ASP A 184 -6.01 -18.42 -3.95
N GLN A 185 -6.76 -17.91 -2.96
CA GLN A 185 -6.47 -18.14 -1.54
C GLN A 185 -6.56 -19.63 -1.17
N SER A 186 -7.54 -20.36 -1.69
CA SER A 186 -7.66 -21.82 -1.49
C SER A 186 -6.47 -22.58 -2.10
N ARG A 187 -6.06 -22.23 -3.33
CA ARG A 187 -4.85 -22.79 -3.96
C ARG A 187 -3.57 -22.46 -3.20
N ASN A 188 -3.45 -21.23 -2.69
CA ASN A 188 -2.27 -20.81 -1.93
C ASN A 188 -2.23 -21.49 -0.55
N SER A 189 -3.38 -21.65 0.11
CA SER A 189 -3.52 -22.43 1.34
C SER A 189 -3.13 -23.90 1.15
N GLY A 190 -3.59 -24.55 0.06
CA GLY A 190 -3.19 -25.93 -0.27
C GLY A 190 -1.70 -26.08 -0.64
N LYS A 191 -1.07 -25.05 -1.23
CA LYS A 191 0.40 -25.03 -1.42
C LYS A 191 1.15 -24.86 -0.10
N LEU A 192 0.63 -24.03 0.80
CA LEU A 192 1.20 -23.81 2.14
C LEU A 192 1.09 -25.09 2.99
N HIS A 193 -0.07 -25.74 3.00
CA HIS A 193 -0.32 -26.99 3.71
C HIS A 193 0.60 -28.12 3.21
N ARG A 194 0.81 -28.24 1.88
CA ARG A 194 1.78 -29.20 1.33
C ARG A 194 3.23 -28.90 1.72
N LYS A 195 3.63 -27.63 1.78
CA LYS A 195 4.96 -27.23 2.28
C LYS A 195 5.13 -27.55 3.75
N ILE A 196 4.13 -27.26 4.58
CA ILE A 196 4.12 -27.56 6.01
C ILE A 196 4.22 -29.08 6.21
N ASN A 197 3.42 -29.89 5.51
CA ASN A 197 3.48 -31.35 5.61
C ASN A 197 4.82 -31.93 5.11
N GLY A 198 5.45 -31.30 4.11
CA GLY A 198 6.80 -31.68 3.66
C GLY A 198 7.88 -31.37 4.69
N ILE A 199 7.78 -30.23 5.38
CA ILE A 199 8.67 -29.84 6.48
C ILE A 199 8.48 -30.79 7.67
N SER A 200 7.23 -31.08 8.05
CA SER A 200 6.90 -32.03 9.12
C SER A 200 7.47 -33.42 8.83
N ARG A 201 7.28 -33.96 7.61
CA ARG A 201 7.87 -35.26 7.22
C ARG A 201 9.41 -35.27 7.30
N ASN A 202 10.06 -34.20 6.89
CA ASN A 202 11.52 -34.10 6.97
C ASN A 202 12.00 -34.09 8.44
N LEU A 203 11.29 -33.37 9.31
CA LEU A 203 11.53 -33.36 10.76
C LEU A 203 11.36 -34.75 11.39
N TYR A 204 10.34 -35.53 11.03
CA TYR A 204 10.18 -36.91 11.51
C TYR A 204 11.32 -37.83 11.05
N LEU A 205 11.79 -37.69 9.79
CA LEU A 205 12.92 -38.46 9.28
C LEU A 205 14.24 -38.11 9.99
N ILE A 206 14.45 -36.84 10.31
CA ILE A 206 15.62 -36.37 11.07
C ILE A 206 15.54 -36.87 12.52
N ALA A 207 14.38 -36.76 13.17
CA ALA A 207 14.18 -37.24 14.54
C ALA A 207 14.36 -38.76 14.67
N GLY A 208 13.90 -39.54 13.68
CA GLY A 208 14.14 -40.98 13.60
C GLY A 208 15.62 -41.33 13.44
N ARG A 209 16.39 -40.52 12.70
CA ARG A 209 17.85 -40.66 12.57
C ARG A 209 18.61 -40.31 13.86
N LEU A 210 18.02 -39.46 14.70
CA LEU A 210 18.58 -39.02 15.98
C LEU A 210 18.06 -39.83 17.18
N GLY A 211 17.20 -40.82 16.96
CA GLY A 211 16.66 -41.69 18.02
C GLY A 211 15.69 -41.00 18.99
N VAL A 212 15.15 -39.84 18.61
CA VAL A 212 14.25 -39.05 19.46
C VAL A 212 12.80 -39.47 19.18
N LYS A 213 12.07 -39.92 20.22
CA LYS A 213 10.62 -40.20 20.12
C LYS A 213 9.87 -38.89 19.89
N THR A 214 9.23 -38.75 18.72
CA THR A 214 8.32 -37.63 18.44
C THR A 214 6.92 -37.94 18.96
N ILE A 215 6.24 -36.92 19.49
CA ILE A 215 4.86 -36.99 20.00
C ILE A 215 3.92 -36.81 18.79
N PRO A 216 2.95 -37.71 18.55
CA PRO A 216 2.02 -37.58 17.43
C PRO A 216 1.16 -36.31 17.59
N THR A 217 1.02 -35.57 16.49
CA THR A 217 0.12 -34.41 16.40
C THR A 217 -1.33 -34.89 16.36
N SER A 218 -2.21 -34.19 17.06
CA SER A 218 -3.60 -34.52 17.39
C SER A 218 -4.59 -34.74 16.24
N ASP A 219 -4.13 -34.90 15.00
CA ASP A 219 -4.99 -35.14 13.82
C ASP A 219 -5.06 -36.63 13.41
N GLU A 220 -4.35 -37.54 14.10
CA GLU A 220 -4.38 -39.00 13.82
C GLU A 220 -5.11 -39.82 14.92
N ALA A 221 -5.97 -39.21 15.73
CA ALA A 221 -6.63 -39.88 16.86
C ALA A 221 -8.06 -40.40 16.58
N ASP A 222 -8.61 -40.18 15.38
CA ASP A 222 -9.95 -40.66 15.01
C ASP A 222 -9.90 -41.42 13.67
N ASP A 223 -9.48 -42.69 13.71
CA ASP A 223 -9.89 -43.77 12.78
C ASP A 223 -9.75 -45.14 13.49
#